data_AF-A0A8J3U4U6-F1
#
_entry.id   AF-A0A8J3U4U6-F1
#
_cell.length_a   1.000
_cell.length_b   1.000
_cell.length_c   1.000
_cell.angle_alpha   90.00
_cell.angle_beta   90.00
_cell.angle_gamma   90.00
#
_symmetry.space_group_name_H-M   'P 1'
#
loop_
_entity.id
_entity.type
_entity.pdbx_description
1 polymer ?
#
loop_
_entity_poly.entity_id
_entity_poly.type
_entity_poly.pdbx_seq_one_letter_code
_entity_poly.pdbx_strand_id
1 'polypeptide(L)'
;MNTTVRLLPDEAAARLLTTGVLENSEPLPLAAIDQMSEPTAWEAEPLRQLFDEAMKRFTPSERTSADAWLAPVLHATLRLTRRQASGSRIWNYVALRLAPDYVYWRHLSRGNPPSVSRARFSGPFHSQAFARLWWAAELFRDGPDYGPVVVACSNQDVLNTVLRLDVILHRPTAQAIIKLLTTDVIRTGRQVNALAQAVNTAGSTLSYEAHAPDGLRDVDAFRDWIEELTGVLVPYDSLPIGPSDGRTRSSSVDILATLFTQLFADSPSVREMSE
;
A
#
# COMPACT_ATOMS: atom_id res chain seq x y z
N MET A 1 24.32 4.37 -12.97
CA MET A 1 23.00 4.40 -12.30
C MET A 1 23.16 5.12 -10.96
N ASN A 2 22.17 5.88 -10.49
CA ASN A 2 22.22 6.42 -9.13
C ASN A 2 22.23 5.25 -8.15
N THR A 3 23.19 5.23 -7.24
CA THR A 3 23.36 4.15 -6.27
C THR A 3 22.34 4.23 -5.14
N THR A 4 21.75 5.41 -4.90
CA THR A 4 20.80 5.66 -3.82
C THR A 4 19.46 6.20 -4.33
N VAL A 5 18.41 5.96 -3.55
CA VAL A 5 17.14 6.67 -3.64
C VAL A 5 17.38 8.15 -3.30
N ARG A 6 16.58 9.04 -3.87
CA ARG A 6 16.65 10.49 -3.63
C ARG A 6 15.25 11.03 -3.31
N LEU A 7 15.18 12.27 -2.85
CA LEU A 7 13.93 12.96 -2.52
C LEU A 7 13.64 14.01 -3.60
N LEU A 8 12.57 13.82 -4.36
CA LEU A 8 12.13 14.77 -5.40
C LEU A 8 11.00 15.66 -4.84
N PRO A 9 11.17 16.99 -4.74
CA PRO A 9 10.14 17.90 -4.27
C PRO A 9 8.82 17.81 -5.06
N ASP A 10 7.70 18.07 -4.38
CA ASP A 10 6.36 17.97 -4.98
C ASP A 10 6.17 18.98 -6.11
N GLU A 11 6.73 20.19 -5.98
CA GLU A 11 6.66 21.22 -7.02
C GLU A 11 7.43 20.81 -8.28
N ALA A 12 8.58 20.15 -8.11
CA ALA A 12 9.36 19.61 -9.22
C ALA A 12 8.61 18.45 -9.90
N ALA A 13 8.08 17.51 -9.12
CA ALA A 13 7.28 16.39 -9.63
C ALA A 13 6.05 16.88 -10.41
N ALA A 14 5.33 17.88 -9.90
CA ALA A 14 4.15 18.45 -10.55
C ALA A 14 4.48 19.07 -11.91
N ARG A 15 5.61 19.79 -12.02
CA ARG A 15 6.07 20.43 -13.27
C ARG A 15 6.47 19.41 -14.35
N LEU A 16 7.03 18.27 -13.95
CA LEU A 16 7.51 17.24 -14.86
C LEU A 16 6.39 16.39 -15.47
N LEU A 17 5.24 16.29 -14.80
CA LEU A 17 4.11 15.49 -15.22
C LEU A 17 3.27 16.24 -16.27
N THR A 18 3.80 16.41 -17.48
CA THR A 18 3.08 16.96 -18.64
C THR A 18 2.05 15.96 -19.17
N THR A 19 1.14 16.39 -20.04
CA THR A 19 0.22 15.47 -20.74
C THR A 19 0.99 14.39 -21.51
N GLY A 20 2.06 14.76 -22.21
CA GLY A 20 2.89 13.81 -22.95
C GLY A 20 3.54 12.76 -22.06
N VAL A 21 4.03 13.17 -20.88
CA VAL A 21 4.54 12.23 -19.87
C VAL A 21 3.41 11.31 -19.38
N LEU A 22 2.23 11.82 -19.04
CA LEU A 22 1.12 10.98 -18.55
C LEU A 22 0.62 9.97 -19.59
N GLU A 23 0.73 10.30 -20.88
CA GLU A 23 0.40 9.44 -22.03
C GLU A 23 1.58 8.55 -22.48
N ASN A 24 2.74 8.66 -21.82
CA ASN A 24 3.99 7.99 -22.19
C ASN A 24 4.44 8.28 -23.64
N SER A 25 4.10 9.46 -24.16
CA SER A 25 4.51 9.96 -25.49
C SER A 25 5.71 10.90 -25.42
N GLU A 26 6.04 11.39 -24.23
CA GLU A 26 7.23 12.21 -23.93
C GLU A 26 8.09 11.52 -22.86
N PRO A 27 9.42 11.41 -23.06
CA PRO A 27 10.30 10.81 -22.06
C PRO A 27 10.50 11.73 -20.85
N LEU A 28 10.60 11.15 -19.66
CA LEU A 28 10.96 11.88 -18.44
C LEU A 28 12.42 12.38 -18.50
N PRO A 29 12.71 13.64 -18.14
CA PRO A 29 14.06 14.20 -18.20
C PRO A 29 14.90 13.74 -17.00
N LEU A 30 15.40 12.51 -17.05
CA LEU A 30 16.05 11.83 -15.92
C LEU A 30 17.21 12.61 -15.28
N ALA A 31 18.04 13.26 -16.11
CA ALA A 31 19.16 14.08 -15.61
C ALA A 31 18.68 15.31 -14.83
N ALA A 32 17.59 15.95 -15.27
CA ALA A 32 17.01 17.08 -14.55
C ALA A 32 16.39 16.62 -13.23
N ILE A 33 15.72 15.45 -13.22
CA ILE A 33 15.20 14.85 -11.98
C ILE A 33 16.32 14.60 -10.98
N ASP A 34 17.45 14.06 -11.44
CA ASP A 34 18.64 13.84 -10.59
C ASP A 34 19.20 15.14 -10.02
N GLN A 35 19.20 16.23 -10.79
CA GLN A 35 19.65 17.54 -10.32
C GLN A 35 18.70 18.18 -9.29
N MET A 36 17.39 17.95 -9.43
CA MET A 36 16.37 18.49 -8.51
C MET A 36 16.17 17.66 -7.24
N SER A 37 16.82 16.50 -7.12
CA SER A 37 16.57 15.56 -6.02
C SER A 37 17.65 15.57 -4.94
N GLU A 38 17.27 15.45 -3.69
CA GLU A 38 18.20 15.38 -2.54
C GLU A 38 18.64 13.92 -2.28
N PRO A 39 19.93 13.61 -2.09
CA PRO A 39 20.39 12.25 -1.82
C PRO A 39 19.88 11.71 -0.48
N THR A 40 19.77 10.38 -0.38
CA THR A 40 19.42 9.66 0.85
C THR A 40 20.40 8.51 1.08
N ALA A 41 20.26 7.82 2.21
CA ALA A 41 21.05 6.63 2.52
C ALA A 41 20.48 5.32 1.94
N TRP A 42 19.26 5.34 1.38
CA TRP A 42 18.61 4.11 0.91
C TRP A 42 19.15 3.70 -0.46
N GLU A 43 19.42 2.40 -0.64
CA GLU A 43 19.90 1.87 -1.91
C GLU A 43 18.79 1.86 -2.98
N ALA A 44 19.12 2.31 -4.19
CA ALA A 44 18.17 2.30 -5.30
C ALA A 44 18.07 0.94 -5.99
N GLU A 45 19.17 0.17 -6.01
CA GLU A 45 19.29 -1.05 -6.79
C GLU A 45 18.31 -2.16 -6.31
N PRO A 46 18.18 -2.46 -5.01
CA PRO A 46 17.23 -3.48 -4.56
C PRO A 46 15.79 -3.17 -4.96
N LEU A 47 15.40 -1.89 -4.94
CA LEU A 47 14.07 -1.46 -5.40
C LEU A 47 13.91 -1.66 -6.90
N ARG A 48 14.91 -1.25 -7.69
CA ARG A 48 14.86 -1.43 -9.14
C ARG A 48 14.69 -2.90 -9.51
N GLN A 49 15.45 -3.78 -8.85
CA GLN A 49 15.36 -5.23 -9.04
C GLN A 49 13.98 -5.77 -8.68
N LEU A 50 13.36 -5.30 -7.59
CA LEU A 50 11.99 -5.69 -7.24
C LEU A 50 10.98 -5.33 -8.33
N PHE A 51 11.08 -4.14 -8.91
CA PHE A 51 10.14 -3.71 -9.95
C PHE A 51 10.35 -4.44 -11.27
N ASP A 52 11.61 -4.73 -11.62
CA ASP A 52 11.93 -5.57 -12.79
C ASP A 52 11.38 -6.99 -12.60
N GLU A 53 11.54 -7.55 -11.41
CA GLU A 53 11.02 -8.87 -11.08
C GLU A 53 9.49 -8.91 -11.13
N ALA A 54 8.82 -7.87 -10.64
CA ALA A 54 7.37 -7.74 -10.75
C ALA A 54 6.90 -7.82 -12.21
N MET A 55 7.56 -7.08 -13.11
CA MET A 55 7.20 -7.04 -14.54
C MET A 55 7.58 -8.33 -15.29
N LYS A 56 8.53 -9.12 -14.77
CA LYS A 56 8.86 -10.46 -15.31
C LYS A 56 7.86 -11.51 -14.83
N ARG A 57 7.49 -11.48 -13.55
CA ARG A 57 6.64 -12.48 -12.89
C ARG A 57 5.19 -12.38 -13.32
N PHE A 58 4.70 -11.19 -13.66
CA PHE A 58 3.30 -10.96 -13.98
C PHE A 58 3.13 -10.45 -15.40
N THR A 59 2.13 -10.98 -16.11
CA THR A 59 1.77 -10.46 -17.43
C THR A 59 1.04 -9.12 -17.33
N PRO A 60 0.97 -8.31 -18.40
CA PRO A 60 0.16 -7.10 -18.42
C PRO A 60 -1.33 -7.32 -18.08
N SER A 61 -1.88 -8.51 -18.38
CA SER A 61 -3.24 -8.91 -17.98
C SER A 61 -3.39 -9.14 -16.48
N GLU A 62 -2.32 -9.52 -15.78
CA GLU A 62 -2.29 -9.85 -14.36
C GLU A 62 -1.68 -8.74 -13.51
N ARG A 63 -1.45 -7.57 -14.10
CA ARG A 63 -0.77 -6.45 -13.44
C ARG A 63 -1.35 -6.06 -12.09
N THR A 64 -2.67 -6.24 -11.87
CA THR A 64 -3.30 -5.99 -10.57
C THR A 64 -2.92 -7.00 -9.51
N SER A 65 -2.69 -8.26 -9.90
CA SER A 65 -2.26 -9.34 -9.02
C SER A 65 -0.83 -9.15 -8.50
N ALA A 66 -0.01 -8.38 -9.22
CA ALA A 66 1.34 -8.04 -8.79
C ALA A 66 1.38 -7.29 -7.47
N ASP A 67 0.33 -6.54 -7.12
CA ASP A 67 0.28 -5.76 -5.88
C ASP A 67 0.38 -6.65 -4.62
N ALA A 68 -0.24 -7.84 -4.65
CA ALA A 68 -0.24 -8.79 -3.54
C ALA A 68 1.14 -9.38 -3.26
N TRP A 69 1.96 -9.52 -4.30
CA TRP A 69 3.35 -9.93 -4.19
C TRP A 69 4.27 -8.76 -3.85
N LEU A 70 4.09 -7.61 -4.52
CA LEU A 70 4.99 -6.47 -4.41
C LEU A 70 4.89 -5.75 -3.06
N ALA A 71 3.69 -5.63 -2.47
CA ALA A 71 3.52 -4.87 -1.22
C ALA A 71 4.35 -5.41 -0.04
N PRO A 72 4.31 -6.73 0.31
CA PRO A 72 5.15 -7.29 1.36
C PRO A 72 6.65 -7.09 1.12
N VAL A 73 7.12 -7.41 -0.09
CA VAL A 73 8.56 -7.35 -0.42
C VAL A 73 9.06 -5.91 -0.52
N LEU A 74 8.25 -4.98 -1.05
CA LEU A 74 8.58 -3.55 -1.07
C LEU A 74 8.75 -3.00 0.34
N HIS A 75 7.84 -3.34 1.26
CA HIS A 75 7.92 -2.91 2.65
C HIS A 75 9.15 -3.47 3.36
N ALA A 76 9.41 -4.77 3.19
CA ALA A 76 10.56 -5.44 3.79
C ALA A 76 11.92 -5.01 3.21
N THR A 77 11.96 -4.56 1.95
CA THR A 77 13.17 -4.04 1.30
C THR A 77 13.45 -2.59 1.73
N LEU A 78 12.42 -1.76 1.84
CA LEU A 78 12.58 -0.34 2.17
C LEU A 78 12.81 -0.07 3.66
N ARG A 79 12.17 -0.86 4.54
CA ARG A 79 12.19 -0.73 6.02
C ARG A 79 12.15 0.72 6.51
N LEU A 80 11.22 1.52 5.98
CA LEU A 80 11.04 2.91 6.37
C LEU A 80 10.31 2.99 7.71
N THR A 81 10.60 4.04 8.48
CA THR A 81 9.68 4.48 9.52
C THR A 81 8.42 5.10 8.89
N ARG A 82 7.29 5.07 9.61
CA ARG A 82 6.06 5.77 9.19
C ARG A 82 6.30 7.24 8.86
N ARG A 83 7.19 7.91 9.60
CA ARG A 83 7.57 9.32 9.37
C ARG A 83 8.31 9.53 8.05
N GLN A 84 9.16 8.58 7.66
CA GLN A 84 9.85 8.66 6.36
C GLN A 84 8.86 8.34 5.23
N ALA A 85 8.05 7.28 5.40
CA ALA A 85 7.05 6.86 4.42
C ALA A 85 5.88 7.84 4.24
N SER A 86 5.63 8.74 5.20
CA SER A 86 4.65 9.83 5.03
C SER A 86 5.15 10.94 4.10
N GLY A 87 6.46 11.04 3.84
CA GLY A 87 7.01 12.03 2.93
C GLY A 87 6.74 11.67 1.47
N SER A 88 6.02 12.52 0.73
CA SER A 88 5.74 12.35 -0.70
C SER A 88 7.00 12.26 -1.57
N ARG A 89 8.05 13.00 -1.19
CA ARG A 89 9.26 13.20 -2.00
C ARG A 89 10.01 11.91 -2.39
N ILE A 90 10.03 10.91 -1.50
CA ILE A 90 10.64 9.61 -1.81
C ILE A 90 9.84 8.89 -2.90
N TRP A 91 8.51 8.91 -2.77
CA TRP A 91 7.60 8.24 -3.69
C TRP A 91 7.61 8.89 -5.07
N ASN A 92 7.70 10.23 -5.12
CA ASN A 92 7.87 10.97 -6.37
C ASN A 92 9.13 10.52 -7.10
N TYR A 93 10.27 10.44 -6.40
CA TYR A 93 11.52 10.00 -7.01
C TYR A 93 11.43 8.54 -7.47
N VAL A 94 10.86 7.65 -6.66
CA VAL A 94 10.66 6.25 -7.06
C VAL A 94 9.81 6.17 -8.34
N ALA A 95 8.71 6.92 -8.43
CA ALA A 95 7.82 6.87 -9.58
C ALA A 95 8.28 7.60 -10.83
N LEU A 96 9.03 8.70 -10.69
CA LEU A 96 9.46 9.51 -11.84
C LEU A 96 10.87 9.16 -12.32
N ARG A 97 11.70 8.57 -11.46
CA ARG A 97 13.12 8.36 -11.76
C ARG A 97 13.58 6.92 -11.66
N LEU A 98 13.12 6.20 -10.63
CA LEU A 98 13.60 4.85 -10.39
C LEU A 98 12.82 3.82 -11.19
N ALA A 99 11.49 3.93 -11.20
CA ALA A 99 10.60 2.99 -11.87
C ALA A 99 9.36 3.61 -12.55
N PRO A 100 9.54 4.58 -13.45
CA PRO A 100 8.44 5.11 -14.25
C PRO A 100 7.80 4.05 -15.16
N ASP A 101 8.61 3.16 -15.73
CA ASP A 101 8.20 1.99 -16.51
C ASP A 101 7.20 1.10 -15.76
N TYR A 102 7.45 0.79 -14.48
CA TYR A 102 6.53 0.02 -13.66
C TYR A 102 5.19 0.76 -13.48
N VAL A 103 5.24 2.08 -13.26
CA VAL A 103 4.02 2.90 -13.12
C VAL A 103 3.17 2.82 -14.38
N TYR A 104 3.77 2.97 -15.57
CA TYR A 104 3.05 2.80 -16.84
C TYR A 104 2.53 1.37 -16.99
N TRP A 105 3.39 0.36 -16.84
CA TRP A 105 3.00 -1.05 -16.97
C TRP A 105 1.79 -1.38 -16.08
N ARG A 106 1.81 -0.94 -14.82
CA ARG A 106 0.77 -1.22 -13.83
C ARG A 106 -0.51 -0.42 -14.03
N HIS A 107 -0.41 0.86 -14.41
CA HIS A 107 -1.51 1.82 -14.31
C HIS A 107 -1.98 2.45 -15.63
N LEU A 108 -1.36 2.11 -16.77
CA LEU A 108 -1.80 2.64 -18.06
C LEU A 108 -3.27 2.24 -18.31
N SER A 109 -4.12 3.23 -18.52
CA SER A 109 -5.54 3.01 -18.78
C SER A 109 -5.76 2.42 -20.17
N ARG A 110 -6.96 1.87 -20.41
CA ARG A 110 -7.40 1.44 -21.74
C ARG A 110 -8.12 2.56 -22.51
N GLY A 111 -7.91 3.82 -22.11
CA GLY A 111 -8.51 5.00 -22.75
C GLY A 111 -7.90 5.30 -24.12
N ASN A 112 -8.41 6.33 -24.80
CA ASN A 112 -7.87 6.81 -26.06
C ASN A 112 -7.68 8.35 -26.02
N PRO A 113 -6.45 8.86 -25.90
CA PRO A 113 -5.19 8.10 -25.76
C PRO A 113 -5.08 7.37 -24.40
N PRO A 114 -4.34 6.25 -24.34
CA PRO A 114 -3.98 5.62 -23.07
C PRO A 114 -3.17 6.59 -22.21
N SER A 115 -3.54 6.71 -20.94
CA SER A 115 -2.84 7.58 -19.99
C SER A 115 -2.82 7.01 -18.58
N VAL A 116 -1.85 7.45 -17.79
CA VAL A 116 -1.75 7.18 -16.36
C VAL A 116 -2.24 8.42 -15.60
N SER A 117 -3.05 8.22 -14.55
CA SER A 117 -3.43 9.32 -13.67
C SER A 117 -2.21 9.94 -12.98
N ARG A 118 -2.13 11.28 -12.97
CA ARG A 118 -1.09 12.05 -12.24
C ARG A 118 -0.89 11.57 -10.81
N ALA A 119 -1.97 11.17 -10.13
CA ALA A 119 -1.93 10.71 -8.74
C ALA A 119 -1.15 9.39 -8.55
N ARG A 120 -0.91 8.61 -9.62
CA ARG A 120 -0.07 7.41 -9.54
C ARG A 120 1.42 7.75 -9.46
N PHE A 121 1.83 8.89 -9.99
CA PHE A 121 3.21 9.38 -9.87
C PHE A 121 3.42 10.21 -8.60
N SER A 122 2.57 11.22 -8.38
CA SER A 122 2.73 12.25 -7.35
C SER A 122 1.40 12.56 -6.65
N GLY A 123 0.73 11.53 -6.13
CA GLY A 123 -0.54 11.65 -5.42
C GLY A 123 -0.41 11.39 -3.91
N PRO A 124 -1.53 11.44 -3.18
CA PRO A 124 -1.55 11.05 -1.77
C PRO A 124 -1.21 9.56 -1.61
N PHE A 125 -0.80 9.15 -0.42
CA PHE A 125 -0.24 7.81 -0.17
C PHE A 125 -1.16 6.67 -0.65
N HIS A 126 -2.48 6.79 -0.49
CA HIS A 126 -3.46 5.78 -0.88
C HIS A 126 -3.70 5.70 -2.40
N SER A 127 -3.18 6.66 -3.18
CA SER A 127 -3.30 6.70 -4.64
C SER A 127 -1.96 6.51 -5.35
N GLN A 128 -0.86 7.01 -4.80
CA GLN A 128 0.46 6.90 -5.40
C GLN A 128 0.89 5.43 -5.53
N ALA A 129 1.49 5.07 -6.68
CA ALA A 129 1.68 3.68 -7.11
C ALA A 129 2.42 2.80 -6.09
N PHE A 130 3.47 3.34 -5.45
CA PHE A 130 4.33 2.62 -4.51
C PHE A 130 3.99 2.91 -3.06
N ALA A 131 3.66 4.17 -2.74
CA ALA A 131 3.28 4.56 -1.39
C ALA A 131 2.06 3.75 -0.92
N ARG A 132 1.09 3.50 -1.80
CA ARG A 132 -0.11 2.74 -1.44
C ARG A 132 0.21 1.30 -1.06
N LEU A 133 1.21 0.69 -1.71
CA LEU A 133 1.63 -0.69 -1.46
C LEU A 133 2.42 -0.77 -0.16
N TRP A 134 3.32 0.18 0.06
CA TRP A 134 4.07 0.28 1.31
C TRP A 134 3.13 0.49 2.51
N TRP A 135 2.17 1.43 2.40
CA TRP A 135 1.21 1.69 3.47
C TRP A 135 0.22 0.56 3.67
N ALA A 136 -0.23 -0.13 2.60
CA ALA A 136 -1.04 -1.33 2.76
C ALA A 136 -0.27 -2.40 3.55
N ALA A 137 1.01 -2.62 3.24
CA ALA A 137 1.83 -3.55 4.00
C ALA A 137 1.99 -3.15 5.47
N GLU A 138 2.29 -1.88 5.76
CA GLU A 138 2.47 -1.39 7.13
C GLU A 138 1.19 -1.38 7.97
N LEU A 139 0.02 -1.15 7.35
CA LEU A 139 -1.26 -1.07 8.06
C LEU A 139 -1.92 -2.43 8.22
N PHE A 140 -1.76 -3.35 7.25
CA PHE A 140 -2.40 -4.66 7.29
C PHE A 140 -1.53 -5.79 7.82
N ARG A 141 -0.20 -5.67 7.92
CA ARG A 141 0.61 -6.73 8.56
C ARG A 141 0.21 -6.94 10.02
N ASP A 142 0.35 -8.17 10.51
CA ASP A 142 0.13 -8.53 11.91
C ASP A 142 1.46 -8.94 12.57
N GLY A 143 2.15 -7.95 13.15
CA GLY A 143 3.53 -8.12 13.62
C GLY A 143 4.44 -8.61 12.48
N PRO A 144 5.08 -9.79 12.62
CA PRO A 144 5.98 -10.32 11.60
C PRO A 144 5.27 -10.96 10.39
N ASP A 145 3.93 -11.08 10.42
CA ASP A 145 3.16 -11.79 9.40
C ASP A 145 2.57 -10.86 8.34
N TYR A 146 2.93 -11.09 7.07
CA TYR A 146 2.39 -10.39 5.90
C TYR A 146 1.21 -11.11 5.24
N GLY A 147 0.76 -12.26 5.73
CA GLY A 147 -0.40 -12.98 5.20
C GLY A 147 -1.62 -12.07 4.98
N PRO A 148 -2.03 -11.26 5.97
CA PRO A 148 -3.12 -10.30 5.80
C PRO A 148 -2.88 -9.24 4.70
N VAL A 149 -1.62 -8.87 4.45
CA VAL A 149 -1.25 -7.92 3.39
C VAL A 149 -1.51 -8.50 2.02
N VAL A 150 -1.22 -9.79 1.82
CA VAL A 150 -1.51 -10.50 0.57
C VAL A 150 -3.01 -10.48 0.30
N VAL A 151 -3.83 -10.74 1.32
CA VAL A 151 -5.30 -10.69 1.21
C VAL A 151 -5.77 -9.29 0.84
N ALA A 152 -5.27 -8.26 1.54
CA ALA A 152 -5.62 -6.87 1.29
C ALA A 152 -5.27 -6.45 -0.16
N CYS A 153 -4.04 -6.72 -0.58
CA CYS A 153 -3.51 -6.27 -1.87
C CYS A 153 -4.00 -7.12 -3.06
N SER A 154 -4.56 -8.32 -2.81
CA SER A 154 -5.24 -9.12 -3.84
C SER A 154 -6.59 -8.52 -4.24
N ASN A 155 -7.17 -7.66 -3.41
CA ASN A 155 -8.45 -7.01 -3.66
C ASN A 155 -8.26 -5.51 -3.93
N GLN A 156 -8.49 -5.09 -5.17
CA GLN A 156 -8.28 -3.69 -5.56
C GLN A 156 -9.22 -2.72 -4.84
N ASP A 157 -10.42 -3.13 -4.42
CA ASP A 157 -11.35 -2.29 -3.65
C ASP A 157 -10.87 -2.04 -2.23
N VAL A 158 -10.11 -2.96 -1.63
CA VAL A 158 -9.43 -2.70 -0.34
C VAL A 158 -8.42 -1.56 -0.50
N LEU A 159 -7.59 -1.60 -1.55
CA LEU A 159 -6.62 -0.53 -1.82
C LEU A 159 -7.28 0.79 -2.22
N ASN A 160 -8.40 0.74 -2.96
CA ASN A 160 -9.04 1.94 -3.48
C ASN A 160 -9.96 2.62 -2.46
N THR A 161 -10.53 1.87 -1.51
CA THR A 161 -11.54 2.37 -0.57
C THR A 161 -11.08 2.24 0.87
N VAL A 162 -10.78 1.03 1.34
CA VAL A 162 -10.44 0.76 2.75
C VAL A 162 -9.16 1.48 3.18
N LEU A 163 -8.13 1.50 2.31
CA LEU A 163 -6.85 2.15 2.60
C LEU A 163 -6.96 3.68 2.86
N ARG A 164 -8.09 4.30 2.50
CA ARG A 164 -8.34 5.73 2.71
C ARG A 164 -8.95 6.05 4.07
N LEU A 165 -9.44 5.05 4.79
CA LEU A 165 -10.20 5.29 6.01
C LEU A 165 -9.28 5.52 7.20
N ASP A 166 -9.56 6.51 8.03
CA ASP A 166 -8.77 6.75 9.24
C ASP A 166 -8.92 5.60 10.25
N VAL A 167 -10.03 4.87 10.21
CA VAL A 167 -10.33 3.76 11.10
C VAL A 167 -9.36 2.59 10.94
N ILE A 168 -8.65 2.47 9.81
CA ILE A 168 -7.66 1.40 9.60
C ILE A 168 -6.29 1.71 10.22
N LEU A 169 -6.10 2.91 10.78
CA LEU A 169 -4.93 3.21 11.61
C LEU A 169 -4.96 2.41 12.93
N HIS A 170 -6.15 1.98 13.35
CA HIS A 170 -6.36 1.05 14.45
C HIS A 170 -6.16 -0.40 13.97
N ARG A 171 -5.09 -1.07 14.43
CA ARG A 171 -4.72 -2.43 13.99
C ARG A 171 -5.88 -3.45 14.10
N PRO A 172 -6.59 -3.56 15.24
CA PRO A 172 -7.76 -4.45 15.34
C PRO A 172 -8.80 -4.20 14.25
N THR A 173 -9.08 -2.94 13.88
CA THR A 173 -10.01 -2.61 12.80
C THR A 173 -9.51 -3.12 11.45
N ALA A 174 -8.24 -2.85 11.12
CA ALA A 174 -7.63 -3.32 9.88
C ALA A 174 -7.67 -4.87 9.80
N GLN A 175 -7.27 -5.55 10.87
CA GLN A 175 -7.29 -7.02 10.94
C GLN A 175 -8.71 -7.60 10.86
N ALA A 176 -9.71 -6.94 11.49
CA ALA A 176 -11.09 -7.40 11.42
C ALA A 176 -11.66 -7.34 9.99
N ILE A 177 -11.36 -6.28 9.23
CA ILE A 177 -11.77 -6.20 7.81
C ILE A 177 -11.12 -7.33 7.00
N ILE A 178 -9.84 -7.60 7.21
CA ILE A 178 -9.16 -8.72 6.52
C ILE A 178 -9.73 -10.06 6.95
N LYS A 179 -10.06 -10.24 8.24
CA LYS A 179 -10.69 -11.47 8.73
C LYS A 179 -11.98 -11.76 7.96
N LEU A 180 -12.86 -10.76 7.77
CA LEU A 180 -14.11 -10.94 7.04
C LEU A 180 -13.93 -11.33 5.57
N LEU A 181 -12.83 -10.89 4.94
CA LEU A 181 -12.44 -11.36 3.60
C LEU A 181 -11.96 -12.82 3.64
N THR A 182 -11.07 -13.16 4.58
CA THR A 182 -10.52 -14.53 4.68
C THR A 182 -11.54 -15.58 5.09
N THR A 183 -12.59 -15.19 5.81
CA THR A 183 -13.68 -16.08 6.23
C THR A 183 -14.87 -16.01 5.27
N ASP A 184 -14.70 -15.42 4.08
CA ASP A 184 -15.70 -15.38 3.01
C ASP A 184 -17.05 -14.73 3.39
N VAL A 185 -17.08 -13.90 4.44
CA VAL A 185 -18.26 -13.09 4.85
C VAL A 185 -18.49 -12.00 3.81
N ILE A 186 -17.42 -11.40 3.31
CA ILE A 186 -17.41 -10.53 2.14
C ILE A 186 -16.48 -11.11 1.09
N ARG A 187 -16.92 -11.13 -0.17
CA ARG A 187 -16.19 -11.80 -1.28
C ARG A 187 -15.94 -10.90 -2.47
N THR A 188 -16.83 -9.92 -2.68
CA THR A 188 -16.80 -9.07 -3.88
C THR A 188 -16.34 -7.66 -3.54
N GLY A 189 -15.81 -6.96 -4.53
CA GLY A 189 -15.45 -5.55 -4.43
C GLY A 189 -16.60 -4.65 -3.97
N ARG A 190 -17.82 -4.92 -4.45
CA ARG A 190 -19.02 -4.20 -4.02
C ARG A 190 -19.29 -4.37 -2.53
N GLN A 191 -19.12 -5.59 -2.00
CA GLN A 191 -19.28 -5.86 -0.57
C GLN A 191 -18.17 -5.20 0.26
N VAL A 192 -16.93 -5.15 -0.23
CA VAL A 192 -15.84 -4.40 0.40
C VAL A 192 -16.22 -2.92 0.52
N ASN A 193 -16.72 -2.32 -0.57
CA ASN A 193 -17.12 -0.91 -0.57
C ASN A 193 -18.29 -0.63 0.38
N ALA A 194 -19.31 -1.50 0.39
CA ALA A 194 -20.44 -1.39 1.31
C ALA A 194 -20.03 -1.56 2.78
N LEU A 195 -19.13 -2.50 3.08
CA LEU A 195 -18.57 -2.68 4.41
C LEU A 195 -17.78 -1.43 4.84
N ALA A 196 -16.89 -0.95 3.98
CA ALA A 196 -16.09 0.24 4.23
C ALA A 196 -16.97 1.45 4.56
N GLN A 197 -18.06 1.64 3.81
CA GLN A 197 -19.04 2.69 4.08
C GLN A 197 -19.72 2.47 5.43
N ALA A 198 -20.25 1.28 5.72
CA ALA A 198 -20.94 0.98 6.96
C ALA A 198 -20.04 1.21 8.20
N VAL A 199 -18.81 0.71 8.16
CA VAL A 199 -17.81 0.88 9.24
C VAL A 199 -17.45 2.35 9.42
N ASN A 200 -17.24 3.10 8.33
CA ASN A 200 -16.87 4.51 8.42
C ASN A 200 -18.05 5.41 8.89
N THR A 201 -19.29 5.01 8.61
CA THR A 201 -20.49 5.73 9.07
C THR A 201 -20.83 5.43 10.52
N ALA A 202 -20.64 4.18 10.97
CA ALA A 202 -21.06 3.74 12.29
C ALA A 202 -20.21 4.28 13.45
N GLY A 203 -18.96 4.68 13.20
CA GLY A 203 -18.08 5.11 14.28
C GLY A 203 -16.76 5.71 13.81
N SER A 204 -16.04 6.28 14.79
CA SER A 204 -14.69 6.80 14.61
C SER A 204 -13.65 5.80 15.11
N THR A 205 -12.37 6.03 14.79
CA THR A 205 -11.25 5.24 15.32
C THR A 205 -11.29 5.12 16.85
N LEU A 206 -11.56 6.24 17.56
CA LEU A 206 -11.67 6.25 19.03
C LEU A 206 -12.81 5.37 19.56
N SER A 207 -13.93 5.32 18.82
CA SER A 207 -15.06 4.47 19.18
C SER A 207 -14.67 2.99 19.12
N TYR A 208 -13.99 2.59 18.05
CA TYR A 208 -13.54 1.20 17.90
C TYR A 208 -12.42 0.82 18.89
N GLU A 209 -11.51 1.74 19.18
CA GLU A 209 -10.47 1.55 20.21
C GLU A 209 -11.06 1.30 21.60
N ALA A 210 -12.12 2.03 21.97
CA ALA A 210 -12.80 1.84 23.25
C ALA A 210 -13.48 0.47 23.37
N HIS A 211 -14.01 -0.06 22.27
CA HIS A 211 -14.67 -1.38 22.24
C HIS A 211 -13.68 -2.55 22.11
N ALA A 212 -12.58 -2.35 21.41
CA ALA A 212 -11.62 -3.38 21.05
C ALA A 212 -10.19 -2.81 21.10
N PRO A 213 -9.60 -2.68 22.30
CA PRO A 213 -8.30 -2.04 22.46
C PRO A 213 -7.18 -2.81 21.78
N ASP A 214 -6.23 -2.07 21.21
CA ASP A 214 -4.98 -2.61 20.66
C ASP A 214 -3.91 -2.80 21.75
N GLY A 215 -2.95 -3.69 21.49
CA GLY A 215 -1.72 -3.79 22.29
C GLY A 215 -0.75 -2.64 21.97
N LEU A 216 0.17 -2.36 22.89
CA LEU A 216 1.29 -1.47 22.58
C LEU A 216 2.20 -2.13 21.53
N ARG A 217 2.73 -1.34 20.59
CA ARG A 217 3.76 -1.79 19.65
C ARG A 217 5.12 -1.75 20.33
N ASP A 218 5.92 -2.77 20.09
CA ASP A 218 7.32 -2.77 20.49
C ASP A 218 8.14 -1.94 19.48
N VAL A 219 8.38 -0.68 19.85
CA VAL A 219 9.10 0.29 19.01
C VAL A 219 10.56 -0.09 18.85
N ASP A 220 11.15 -0.75 19.85
CA ASP A 220 12.55 -1.16 19.80
C ASP A 220 12.71 -2.37 18.87
N ALA A 221 11.82 -3.37 18.95
CA ALA A 221 11.79 -4.46 17.98
C ALA A 221 11.58 -3.99 16.52
N PHE A 222 10.80 -2.92 16.33
CA PHE A 222 10.66 -2.29 15.01
C PHE A 222 11.95 -1.60 14.56
N ARG A 223 12.65 -0.90 15.47
CA ARG A 223 13.92 -0.23 15.16
C ARG A 223 15.01 -1.24 14.83
N ASP A 224 15.13 -2.29 15.62
CA ASP A 224 16.11 -3.37 15.41
C ASP A 224 15.90 -4.00 14.03
N TRP A 225 14.64 -4.26 13.65
CA TRP A 225 14.31 -4.76 12.31
C TRP A 225 14.73 -3.80 11.19
N ILE A 226 14.67 -2.47 11.39
CA ILE A 226 15.19 -1.51 10.39
C ILE A 226 16.72 -1.57 10.32
N GLU A 227 17.39 -1.65 11.46
CA GLU A 227 18.86 -1.61 11.55
C GLU A 227 19.52 -2.89 11.01
N GLU A 228 18.85 -4.04 11.15
CA GLU A 228 19.24 -5.34 10.58
C GLU A 228 19.14 -5.41 9.04
N LEU A 229 18.88 -4.31 8.33
CA LEU A 229 18.73 -4.29 6.87
C LEU A 229 20.04 -4.67 6.13
N THR A 230 21.19 -4.53 6.77
CA THR A 230 22.49 -4.73 6.11
C THR A 230 22.70 -6.20 5.71
N GLY A 231 22.62 -6.47 4.40
CA GLY A 231 22.92 -7.78 3.81
C GLY A 231 21.75 -8.77 3.74
N VAL A 232 20.54 -8.39 4.16
CA VAL A 232 19.37 -9.28 4.11
C VAL A 232 18.67 -9.15 2.76
N LEU A 233 18.82 -10.17 1.91
CA LEU A 233 18.05 -10.30 0.68
C LEU A 233 16.61 -10.69 1.00
N VAL A 234 15.65 -9.89 0.54
CA VAL A 234 14.22 -10.21 0.65
C VAL A 234 13.89 -11.33 -0.34
N PRO A 235 13.32 -12.47 0.11
CA PRO A 235 13.00 -13.58 -0.76
C PRO A 235 11.87 -13.21 -1.73
N TYR A 236 11.97 -13.67 -2.98
CA TYR A 236 10.94 -13.43 -4.00
C TYR A 236 9.86 -14.51 -4.03
N ASP A 237 10.19 -15.73 -3.59
CA ASP A 237 9.30 -16.90 -3.69
C ASP A 237 8.61 -17.28 -2.38
N SER A 238 8.86 -16.52 -1.32
CA SER A 238 8.19 -16.66 -0.03
C SER A 238 7.88 -15.30 0.57
N LEU A 239 6.93 -15.24 1.49
CA LEU A 239 6.69 -14.01 2.23
C LEU A 239 7.91 -13.65 3.09
N PRO A 240 8.32 -12.37 3.12
CA PRO A 240 9.32 -11.92 4.07
C PRO A 240 8.80 -12.02 5.50
N ILE A 241 9.71 -11.95 6.46
CA ILE A 241 9.38 -11.82 7.88
C ILE A 241 9.40 -10.33 8.24
N GLY A 242 8.29 -9.84 8.78
CA GLY A 242 8.17 -8.47 9.26
C GLY A 242 8.81 -8.25 10.63
N PRO A 243 8.75 -7.02 11.16
CA PRO A 243 9.25 -6.73 12.50
C PRO A 243 8.42 -7.49 13.55
N SER A 244 9.09 -7.95 14.61
CA SER A 244 8.41 -8.60 15.75
C SER A 244 7.82 -7.58 16.74
N ASP A 245 7.17 -6.54 16.22
CA ASP A 245 6.68 -5.36 16.97
C ASP A 245 5.30 -5.57 17.65
N GLY A 246 4.93 -6.83 17.87
CA GLY A 246 3.70 -7.25 18.54
C GLY A 246 2.54 -7.53 17.57
N ARG A 247 1.79 -8.60 17.87
CA ARG A 247 0.57 -8.97 17.17
C ARG A 247 -0.67 -8.33 17.78
N THR A 248 -1.69 -8.20 16.96
CA THR A 248 -3.01 -7.73 17.34
C THR A 248 -3.70 -8.79 18.21
N ARG A 249 -4.39 -8.36 19.28
CA ARG A 249 -5.12 -9.29 20.15
C ARG A 249 -6.29 -9.91 19.38
N SER A 250 -6.33 -11.24 19.30
CA SER A 250 -7.40 -11.98 18.60
C SER A 250 -8.79 -11.61 19.12
N SER A 251 -8.95 -11.45 20.44
CA SER A 251 -10.23 -11.04 21.04
C SER A 251 -10.73 -9.69 20.53
N SER A 252 -9.84 -8.70 20.35
CA SER A 252 -10.20 -7.37 19.83
C SER A 252 -10.61 -7.46 18.36
N VAL A 253 -9.91 -8.29 17.57
CA VAL A 253 -10.25 -8.57 16.17
C VAL A 253 -11.62 -9.28 16.08
N ASP A 254 -11.89 -10.24 16.95
CA ASP A 254 -13.15 -10.99 16.97
C ASP A 254 -14.34 -10.10 17.31
N ILE A 255 -14.21 -9.23 18.32
CA ILE A 255 -15.23 -8.24 18.70
C ILE A 255 -15.59 -7.36 17.51
N LEU A 256 -14.58 -6.79 16.84
CA LEU A 256 -14.82 -5.91 15.69
C LEU A 256 -15.34 -6.68 14.47
N ALA A 257 -14.88 -7.90 14.22
CA ALA A 257 -15.38 -8.72 13.12
C ALA A 257 -16.87 -9.04 13.31
N THR A 258 -17.31 -9.36 14.53
CA THR A 258 -18.73 -9.55 14.84
C THR A 258 -19.53 -8.26 14.64
N LEU A 259 -19.04 -7.14 15.17
CA LEU A 259 -19.70 -5.83 15.00
C LEU A 259 -19.81 -5.44 13.52
N PHE A 260 -18.74 -5.59 12.76
CA PHE A 260 -18.68 -5.23 11.34
C PHE A 260 -19.57 -6.14 10.48
N THR A 261 -19.72 -7.41 10.86
CA THR A 261 -20.68 -8.30 10.21
C THR A 261 -22.12 -7.81 10.40
N GLN A 262 -22.46 -7.33 11.62
CA GLN A 262 -23.78 -6.76 11.91
C GLN A 262 -24.00 -5.45 11.13
N LEU A 263 -23.04 -4.52 11.19
CA LEU A 263 -23.11 -3.26 10.43
C LEU A 263 -23.25 -3.48 8.93
N PHE A 264 -22.56 -4.49 8.39
CA PHE A 264 -22.66 -4.86 6.99
C PHE A 264 -24.06 -5.40 6.65
N ALA A 265 -24.61 -6.31 7.46
CA ALA A 265 -25.95 -6.87 7.25
C ALA A 265 -27.06 -5.80 7.32
N ASP A 266 -26.88 -4.79 8.17
CA ASP A 266 -27.85 -3.69 8.34
C ASP A 266 -27.68 -2.56 7.32
N SER A 267 -26.62 -2.58 6.51
CA SER A 267 -26.34 -1.54 5.53
C SER A 267 -27.39 -1.51 4.40
N PRO A 268 -27.92 -0.33 4.03
CA PRO A 268 -28.87 -0.18 2.93
C PRO A 268 -28.38 -0.80 1.63
N SER A 269 -27.09 -0.65 1.32
CA SER A 269 -26.47 -1.17 0.10
C SER A 269 -26.51 -2.70 -0.01
N VAL A 270 -26.60 -3.43 1.11
CA VAL A 270 -26.71 -4.90 1.11
C VAL A 270 -28.15 -5.35 0.88
N ARG A 271 -29.12 -4.57 1.37
CA ARG A 271 -30.55 -4.84 1.13
C ARG A 271 -30.88 -4.70 -0.36
N GLU A 272 -30.36 -3.65 -1.01
CA GLU A 272 -30.49 -3.45 -2.46
C GLU A 272 -29.76 -4.50 -3.31
N MET A 273 -28.75 -5.18 -2.77
CA MET A 273 -28.05 -6.27 -3.46
C MET A 273 -28.77 -7.62 -3.36
N SER A 274 -29.74 -7.72 -2.45
CA SER A 274 -30.52 -8.94 -2.20
C SER A 274 -31.88 -8.94 -2.90
N GLU A 275 -32.25 -7.82 -3.53
CA GLU A 275 -33.40 -7.65 -4.44
C GLU A 275 -32.98 -7.83 -5.90
#